data_AF-A0A951EG94-F1
#
_entry.id   AF-A0A951EG94-F1
#
_cell.length_a   1.000
_cell.length_b   1.000
_cell.length_c   1.000
_cell.angle_alpha   90.00
_cell.angle_beta   90.00
_cell.angle_gamma   90.00
#
_symmetry.space_group_name_H-M   'P 1'
#
loop_
_entity.id
_entity.type
_entity.pdbx_description
1 polymer ?
#
loop_
_entity_poly.entity_id
_entity_poly.type
_entity_poly.pdbx_seq_one_letter_code
_entity_poly.pdbx_strand_id
1 'polypeptide(L)'
;MYRGRIVEQASPERLFAAPAHPYTRLLIDSLPQLSSRPRRRPMRAASTAEAPGGCSFARRCPHVRERCRAEAPVLREVGARHLAACHFAEAITAQPRT
;
A
#
# COMPACT_ATOMS: atom_id res chain seq x y z
N MET A 1 -2.26 -3.88 7.92
CA MET A 1 -1.35 -5.05 8.02
C MET A 1 -1.45 -5.89 6.74
N TYR A 2 -0.38 -6.55 6.32
CA TYR A 2 -0.37 -7.52 5.19
C TYR A 2 0.66 -8.62 5.46
N ARG A 3 0.25 -9.91 5.36
CA ARG A 3 1.10 -11.09 5.63
C ARG A 3 1.94 -10.97 6.91
N GLY A 4 1.30 -10.76 8.06
CA GLY A 4 2.03 -10.69 9.33
C GLY A 4 2.69 -9.33 9.63
N ARG A 5 2.77 -8.38 8.69
CA ARG A 5 3.54 -7.13 8.84
C ARG A 5 2.64 -5.90 8.88
N ILE A 6 2.94 -4.96 9.79
CA ILE A 6 2.34 -3.62 9.75
C ILE A 6 2.91 -2.91 8.52
N VAL A 7 2.03 -2.54 7.59
CA VAL A 7 2.42 -1.86 6.34
C VAL A 7 2.08 -0.38 6.36
N GLU A 8 1.10 0.01 7.16
CA GLU A 8 0.68 1.40 7.34
C GLU A 8 -0.15 1.53 8.62
N GLN A 9 -0.01 2.67 9.31
CA GLN A 9 -0.75 3.05 10.50
C GLN A 9 -0.89 4.58 10.56
N ALA A 10 -2.13 5.08 10.63
CA ALA A 10 -2.45 6.49 10.83
C ALA A 10 -3.88 6.61 11.36
N SER A 11 -4.36 7.83 11.60
CA SER A 11 -5.78 8.06 11.86
C SER A 11 -6.63 7.69 10.64
N PRO A 12 -7.90 7.31 10.81
CA PRO A 12 -8.78 7.00 9.68
C PRO A 12 -8.80 8.12 8.64
N GLU A 13 -8.94 9.37 9.05
CA GLU A 13 -9.01 10.54 8.17
C GLU A 13 -7.77 10.62 7.26
N ARG A 14 -6.58 10.36 7.83
CA ARG A 14 -5.33 10.35 7.08
C ARG A 14 -5.23 9.18 6.11
N LEU A 15 -5.62 7.97 6.53
CA LEU A 15 -5.62 6.79 5.66
C LEU A 15 -6.52 6.99 4.44
N PHE A 16 -7.71 7.57 4.63
CA PHE A 16 -8.67 7.82 3.54
C PHE A 16 -8.26 9.00 2.64
N ALA A 17 -7.63 10.03 3.19
CA ALA A 17 -7.23 11.22 2.44
C ALA A 17 -5.93 11.01 1.64
N ALA A 18 -4.91 10.41 2.25
CA ALA A 18 -3.58 10.30 1.68
C ALA A 18 -2.90 8.98 2.08
N PRO A 19 -3.39 7.81 1.62
CA PRO A 19 -2.75 6.54 1.92
C PRO A 19 -1.31 6.50 1.38
N ALA A 20 -0.36 6.11 2.22
CA ALA A 20 1.07 6.11 1.92
C ALA A 20 1.60 4.74 1.47
N HIS A 21 0.84 3.66 1.64
CA HIS A 21 1.21 2.34 1.17
C HIS A 21 0.28 1.86 0.04
N PRO A 22 0.81 1.34 -1.09
CA PRO A 22 -0.02 0.88 -2.22
C PRO A 22 -1.09 -0.15 -1.87
N TYR A 23 -0.81 -1.02 -0.90
CA TYR A 23 -1.80 -1.96 -0.35
C TYR A 23 -3.01 -1.24 0.25
N THR A 24 -2.79 -0.28 1.15
CA THR A 24 -3.86 0.49 1.81
C THR A 24 -4.67 1.25 0.77
N ARG A 25 -4.00 1.89 -0.19
CA ARG A 25 -4.68 2.57 -1.30
C ARG A 25 -5.59 1.62 -2.08
N LEU A 26 -5.08 0.44 -2.46
CA LEU A 26 -5.89 -0.56 -3.17
C LEU A 26 -7.07 -1.07 -2.33
N LEU A 27 -6.92 -1.23 -1.02
CA LEU A 27 -8.03 -1.58 -0.15
C LEU A 27 -9.12 -0.51 -0.16
N ILE A 28 -8.74 0.76 -0.01
CA ILE A 28 -9.69 1.87 0.04
C ILE A 28 -10.35 2.07 -1.33
N ASP A 29 -9.59 1.97 -2.43
CA ASP A 29 -10.12 2.06 -3.79
C ASP A 29 -11.01 0.85 -4.16
N SER A 30 -10.95 -0.25 -3.41
CA SER A 30 -11.84 -1.42 -3.58
C SER A 30 -13.17 -1.28 -2.84
N LEU A 31 -13.35 -0.23 -2.03
CA LEU A 31 -14.60 -0.01 -1.31
C LEU A 31 -15.74 0.31 -2.31
N PRO A 32 -16.94 -0.27 -2.10
CA PRO A 32 -18.07 0.04 -2.95
C PRO A 32 -18.44 1.52 -2.82
N GLN A 33 -18.67 2.19 -3.95
CA GLN A 33 -19.25 3.53 -3.96
C GLN A 33 -20.77 3.43 -3.98
N LEU A 34 -21.44 4.18 -3.10
CA LEU A 34 -22.90 4.16 -2.93
C LEU A 34 -23.69 4.60 -4.18
N SER A 35 -23.06 5.30 -5.13
CA SER A 35 -23.72 5.91 -6.30
C SER A 35 -23.18 5.47 -7.66
N SER A 36 -22.18 4.58 -7.72
CA SER A 36 -21.46 4.25 -8.96
C SER A 36 -21.37 2.74 -9.17
N ARG A 37 -21.50 2.27 -10.42
CA ARG A 37 -21.14 0.88 -10.78
C ARG A 37 -19.72 0.56 -10.25
N PRO A 38 -19.49 -0.62 -9.66
CA PRO A 38 -18.22 -0.93 -9.01
C PRO A 38 -17.07 -0.88 -10.03
N ARG A 39 -16.17 0.10 -9.89
CA ARG A 39 -14.89 0.11 -10.62
C ARG A 39 -13.95 -0.88 -9.94
N ARG A 40 -14.08 -2.17 -10.25
CA ARG A 40 -13.16 -3.19 -9.74
C ARG A 40 -11.81 -3.02 -10.43
N ARG A 41 -10.81 -2.52 -9.71
CA ARG A 41 -9.41 -2.64 -10.13
C ARG A 41 -8.98 -4.10 -9.93
N PRO A 42 -8.52 -4.82 -10.98
CA PRO A 42 -8.07 -6.19 -10.83
C PRO A 42 -6.81 -6.21 -9.96
N MET A 43 -6.94 -6.70 -8.73
CA MET A 43 -5.80 -6.95 -7.87
C MET A 43 -5.13 -8.24 -8.35
N ARG A 44 -3.83 -8.18 -8.69
CA ARG A 44 -3.08 -9.37 -9.11
C ARG A 44 -3.22 -10.49 -8.06
N ALA A 45 -3.41 -11.72 -8.53
CA ALA A 45 -3.46 -12.91 -7.68
C ALA A 45 -2.18 -13.00 -6.84
N ALA A 46 -2.33 -13.42 -5.58
CA ALA A 46 -1.18 -13.61 -4.70
C ALA A 46 -0.37 -14.82 -5.17
N SER A 47 0.92 -14.62 -5.45
CA SER A 47 1.86 -15.74 -5.55
C SER A 47 2.18 -16.24 -4.13
N THR A 48 2.13 -17.55 -3.92
CA THR A 48 2.31 -18.19 -2.61
C THR A 48 3.75 -18.10 -2.09
N ALA A 49 4.73 -18.06 -2.99
CA ALA A 49 6.15 -17.98 -2.62
C ALA A 49 6.52 -16.58 -2.07
N GLU A 50 6.97 -16.54 -0.81
CA GLU A 50 7.70 -15.41 -0.27
C GLU A 50 9.08 -15.33 -0.93
N ALA A 51 9.50 -14.13 -1.35
CA ALA A 51 10.92 -13.91 -1.61
C ALA A 51 11.55 -13.46 -0.28
N PRO A 52 12.52 -14.20 0.29
CA PRO A 52 13.19 -13.74 1.49
C PRO A 52 13.90 -12.40 1.21
N GLY A 53 13.75 -11.43 2.13
CA GLY A 53 14.50 -10.17 2.13
C GLY A 53 13.77 -8.92 1.62
N GLY A 54 12.78 -9.06 0.73
CA GLY A 54 12.07 -7.92 0.11
C GLY A 54 10.78 -7.45 0.82
N CYS A 55 10.15 -6.42 0.28
CA CYS A 55 8.82 -5.97 0.67
C CYS A 55 7.78 -7.09 0.48
N SER A 56 7.01 -7.39 1.53
CA SER A 56 5.98 -8.45 1.50
C SER A 56 4.89 -8.22 0.45
N PHE A 57 4.66 -6.97 0.03
CA PHE A 57 3.66 -6.60 -0.98
C PHE A 57 4.24 -6.49 -2.41
N ALA A 58 5.54 -6.66 -2.62
CA ALA A 58 6.21 -6.38 -3.91
C ALA A 58 5.58 -7.07 -5.12
N ARG A 59 5.14 -8.33 -4.99
CA ARG A 59 4.54 -9.11 -6.11
C ARG A 59 3.17 -8.58 -6.58
N ARG A 60 2.47 -7.82 -5.73
CA ARG A 60 1.14 -7.26 -6.02
C ARG A 60 1.14 -5.75 -6.13
N CYS A 61 2.23 -5.11 -5.72
CA CYS A 61 2.38 -3.67 -5.75
C CYS A 61 2.46 -3.16 -7.20
N PRO A 62 1.54 -2.29 -7.64
CA PRO A 62 1.63 -1.68 -8.98
C PRO A 62 2.79 -0.67 -9.09
N HIS A 63 3.40 -0.30 -7.96
CA HIS A 63 4.54 0.61 -7.87
C HIS A 63 5.85 -0.11 -7.48
N VAL A 64 5.92 -1.43 -7.65
CA VAL A 64 7.12 -2.21 -7.29
C VAL A 64 8.34 -1.71 -8.08
N ARG A 65 9.47 -1.55 -7.39
CA ARG A 65 10.78 -1.28 -7.98
C ARG A 65 11.81 -2.29 -7.50
N GLU A 66 13.01 -2.23 -8.04
CA GLU A 66 14.11 -3.14 -7.68
C GLU A 66 14.39 -3.17 -6.17
N ARG A 67 14.50 -2.01 -5.52
CA ARG A 67 14.69 -1.89 -4.06
C ARG A 67 13.61 -2.64 -3.25
N CYS A 68 12.37 -2.67 -3.72
CA CYS A 68 11.29 -3.42 -3.07
C CYS A 68 11.50 -4.93 -3.11
N ARG A 69 12.24 -5.45 -4.09
CA ARG A 69 12.55 -6.88 -4.21
C ARG A 69 13.77 -7.27 -3.39
N ALA A 70 14.74 -6.35 -3.26
CA ALA A 70 15.99 -6.57 -2.55
C ALA A 70 15.90 -6.32 -1.03
N GLU A 71 15.10 -5.33 -0.61
CA GLU A 71 15.08 -4.84 0.77
C GLU A 71 13.65 -4.67 1.30
N ALA A 72 13.40 -5.15 2.51
CA ALA A 72 12.17 -4.93 3.23
C ALA A 72 12.13 -3.48 3.77
N PRO A 73 11.09 -2.68 3.45
CA PRO A 73 10.97 -1.34 4.00
C PRO A 73 10.72 -1.40 5.51
N VAL A 74 11.39 -0.54 6.25
CA VAL A 74 11.12 -0.30 7.67
C VAL A 74 9.84 0.51 7.84
N LEU A 75 9.12 0.26 8.94
CA LEU A 75 8.00 1.11 9.34
C LEU A 75 8.55 2.43 9.86
N ARG A 76 8.30 3.53 9.16
CA ARG A 76 8.79 4.86 9.50
C ARG A 76 7.71 5.93 9.38
N GLU A 77 7.94 7.07 10.01
CA GLU A 77 7.07 8.24 9.85
C GLU A 77 7.20 8.83 8.44
N VAL A 78 6.05 9.12 7.83
CA VAL A 78 5.90 9.65 6.46
C VAL A 78 5.00 10.90 6.44
N GLY A 79 4.62 11.39 7.61
CA GLY A 79 3.73 12.51 7.85
C GLY A 79 3.28 12.51 9.31
N ALA A 80 2.57 13.56 9.74
CA ALA A 80 2.19 13.73 11.14
C ALA A 80 1.37 12.54 11.68
N ARG A 81 1.98 11.75 12.58
CA ARG A 81 1.37 10.53 13.15
C ARG A 81 0.93 9.51 12.10
N HIS A 82 1.68 9.44 10.99
CA HIS A 82 1.44 8.53 9.89
C HIS A 82 2.69 7.70 9.63
N LEU A 83 2.59 6.40 9.90
CA LEU A 83 3.65 5.43 9.69
C LEU A 83 3.36 4.60 8.44
N ALA A 84 4.37 4.36 7.60
CA ALA A 84 4.27 3.42 6.49
C ALA A 84 5.57 2.64 6.28
N ALA A 85 5.43 1.35 5.96
CA ALA A 85 6.52 0.49 5.53
C ALA A 85 6.58 0.47 4.00
N CYS A 86 6.94 1.60 3.40
CA CYS A 86 7.11 1.74 1.95
C CYS A 86 8.36 2.56 1.62
N HIS A 87 9.18 2.06 0.70
CA HIS A 87 10.37 2.78 0.20
C HIS A 87 10.01 4.08 -0.53
N PHE A 88 8.76 4.21 -1.01
CA PHE A 88 8.30 5.31 -1.86
C PHE A 88 7.04 5.98 -1.31
N ALA A 89 6.84 5.97 0.01
CA ALA A 89 5.63 6.44 0.68
C ALA A 89 5.17 7.83 0.21
N GLU A 90 6.09 8.79 0.13
CA GLU A 90 5.86 10.17 -0.28
C GLU A 90 5.36 10.28 -1.73
N ALA A 91 5.85 9.39 -2.61
CA ALA A 91 5.38 9.32 -4.00
C ALA A 91 4.01 8.63 -4.10
N ILE A 92 3.62 7.81 -3.11
CA ILE A 92 2.29 7.20 -3.06
C ILE A 92 1.25 8.19 -2.55
N THR A 93 1.58 8.96 -1.50
CA THR A 93 0.70 9.99 -0.95
C THR A 93 0.43 11.12 -1.94
N ALA A 94 1.40 11.47 -2.78
CA ALA A 94 1.25 12.53 -3.79
C ALA A 94 0.34 12.16 -4.97
N GLN A 95 -0.06 10.88 -5.12
CA GLN A 95 -0.87 10.45 -6.26
C GLN A 95 -2.37 10.64 -6.01
N PRO A 96 -3.12 11.16 -7.00
CA PRO A 96 -4.56 11.36 -6.86
C PRO A 96 -5.30 10.03 -6.71
N ARG A 97 -6.30 9.98 -5.81
CA ARG A 97 -7.20 8.83 -5.70
C ARG A 97 -8.11 8.77 -6.94
N THR A 98 -8.27 7.56 -7.49
CA THR A 98 -9.05 7.28 -8.72
C THR A 98 -10.45 6.79 -8.38
#